data_AF-A0A972VZS2-F1
#
_entry.id   AF-A0A972VZS2-F1
#
_cell.length_a   1.000
_cell.length_b   1.000
_cell.length_c   1.000
_cell.angle_alpha   90.00
_cell.angle_beta   90.00
_cell.angle_gamma   90.00
#
_symmetry.space_group_name_H-M   'P 1'
#
loop_
_entity.id
_entity.type
_entity.pdbx_description
1 polymer ?
#
loop_
_entity_poly.entity_id
_entity_poly.type
_entity_poly.pdbx_seq_one_letter_code
_entity_poly.pdbx_strand_id
1 'polypeptide(L)'
;FIGVNAVDYSGYPDCRPEFIQAFETMANLATRIGVEGGRLHIHTPLIALSKEAIITTGLALGVDYSQTVSCYQLDEFGGACGECDSCRIRRAGFDAAGVPDPTRYIPRG
;
A
#
# COMPACT_ATOMS: atom_id res chain seq x y z
N PHE A 1 -5.98 0.98 -11.36
CA PHE A 1 -5.15 1.51 -10.26
C PHE A 1 -4.87 0.37 -9.30
N ILE A 2 -3.64 0.30 -8.78
CA ILE A 2 -3.26 -0.61 -7.69
C ILE A 2 -2.28 0.11 -6.74
N GLY A 3 -2.27 -0.28 -5.46
CA GLY A 3 -1.47 0.36 -4.40
C GLY A 3 -0.10 -0.28 -4.16
N VAL A 4 0.49 -0.93 -5.17
CA VAL A 4 1.81 -1.58 -5.03
C VAL A 4 2.90 -0.56 -4.70
N ASN A 5 3.88 -0.98 -3.91
CA ASN A 5 5.00 -0.17 -3.48
C ASN A 5 6.30 -0.97 -3.64
N ALA A 6 7.33 -0.35 -4.23
CA ALA A 6 8.63 -0.98 -4.48
C ALA A 6 9.73 -0.51 -3.50
N VAL A 7 9.46 0.51 -2.67
CA VAL A 7 10.43 1.15 -1.77
C VAL A 7 10.50 0.41 -0.44
N ASP A 8 9.35 0.05 0.13
CA ASP A 8 9.23 -0.69 1.39
C ASP A 8 9.49 -2.20 1.19
N TYR A 9 10.40 -2.54 0.27
CA TYR A 9 10.57 -3.85 -0.34
C TYR A 9 10.69 -4.98 0.69
N SER A 10 9.59 -5.69 0.88
CA SER A 10 9.51 -6.91 1.70
C SER A 10 10.01 -8.16 0.96
N GLY A 11 10.68 -8.01 -0.19
CA GLY A 11 11.17 -9.15 -0.98
C GLY A 11 10.33 -9.56 -2.18
N TYR A 12 9.20 -8.89 -2.45
CA TYR A 12 8.24 -9.30 -3.48
C TYR A 12 8.64 -8.84 -4.90
N PRO A 13 9.08 -9.76 -5.79
CA PRO A 13 9.59 -9.39 -7.12
C PRO A 13 8.49 -8.87 -8.07
N ASP A 14 7.23 -9.10 -7.72
CA ASP A 14 6.02 -8.69 -8.44
C ASP A 14 5.56 -7.26 -8.11
N CYS A 15 6.20 -6.57 -7.17
CA CYS A 15 5.89 -5.16 -6.87
C CYS A 15 6.74 -4.15 -7.66
N ARG A 16 7.64 -4.63 -8.54
CA ARG A 16 8.59 -3.80 -9.27
C ARG A 16 7.98 -3.17 -10.54
N PRO A 17 8.42 -1.97 -10.95
CA PRO A 17 7.94 -1.33 -12.18
C PRO A 17 8.02 -2.23 -13.42
N GLU A 18 9.07 -3.02 -13.55
CA GLU A 18 9.29 -3.92 -14.69
C GLU A 18 8.25 -5.04 -14.75
N PHE A 19 7.89 -5.60 -13.59
CA PHE A 19 6.83 -6.61 -13.53
C PHE A 19 5.49 -5.99 -13.92
N ILE A 20 5.16 -4.81 -13.40
CA ILE A 20 3.91 -4.12 -13.71
C ILE A 20 3.82 -3.79 -15.20
N GLN A 21 4.90 -3.32 -15.82
CA GLN A 21 4.95 -3.02 -17.25
C GLN A 21 4.80 -4.29 -18.11
N ALA A 22 5.45 -5.39 -17.72
CA ALA A 22 5.31 -6.68 -18.39
C ALA A 22 3.87 -7.21 -18.27
N PHE A 23 3.26 -7.08 -17.09
CA PHE A 23 1.88 -7.50 -16.85
C PHE A 23 0.89 -6.64 -17.65
N GLU A 24 1.05 -5.32 -17.71
CA GLU A 24 0.22 -4.45 -18.55
C GLU A 24 0.30 -4.86 -20.04
N THR A 25 1.51 -5.18 -20.52
CA THR A 25 1.71 -5.65 -21.90
C THR A 25 0.95 -6.95 -22.13
N MET A 26 1.10 -7.93 -21.25
CA MET A 26 0.41 -9.20 -21.32
C MET A 26 -1.12 -9.02 -21.27
N ALA A 27 -1.62 -8.19 -20.35
CA ALA A 27 -3.06 -7.94 -20.20
C ALA A 27 -3.67 -7.31 -21.47
N ASN A 28 -2.94 -6.43 -22.15
CA ASN A 28 -3.40 -5.87 -23.42
C ASN A 28 -3.41 -6.90 -24.56
N LEU A 29 -2.58 -7.95 -24.52
CA LEU A 29 -2.64 -9.06 -25.48
C LEU A 29 -3.77 -10.06 -25.15
N ALA A 30 -4.11 -10.20 -23.87
CA ALA A 30 -4.99 -11.25 -23.37
C ALA A 30 -6.45 -10.79 -23.13
N THR A 31 -6.77 -9.52 -23.32
CA THR A 31 -8.13 -8.99 -23.08
C THR A 31 -8.80 -8.52 -24.36
N ARG A 32 -10.13 -8.69 -24.43
CA ARG A 32 -10.97 -8.22 -25.54
C ARG A 32 -10.76 -6.73 -25.84
N ILE A 33 -10.73 -5.91 -24.79
CA ILE A 33 -10.51 -4.45 -24.92
C ILE A 33 -9.17 -4.18 -25.63
N GLY A 34 -8.11 -4.89 -25.27
CA GLY A 34 -6.80 -4.72 -25.90
C GLY A 34 -6.78 -5.17 -27.37
N VAL A 35 -7.38 -6.32 -27.69
CA VAL A 35 -7.39 -6.83 -29.08
C VAL A 35 -8.36 -6.07 -30.00
N GLU A 36 -9.38 -5.40 -29.47
CA GLU A 36 -10.33 -4.56 -30.21
C GLU A 36 -9.87 -3.08 -30.34
N GLY A 37 -8.62 -2.76 -29.98
CA GLY A 37 -8.00 -1.45 -30.20
C GLY A 37 -8.08 -0.48 -29.01
N GLY A 38 -8.63 -0.89 -27.87
CA GLY A 38 -8.51 -0.19 -26.61
C GLY A 38 -7.16 -0.45 -25.93
N ARG A 39 -6.90 0.22 -24.80
CA ARG A 39 -5.69 0.00 -24.00
C ARG A 39 -6.00 0.05 -22.51
N LEU A 40 -5.58 -1.00 -21.80
CA LEU A 40 -5.55 -1.05 -20.35
C LEU A 40 -4.28 -0.37 -19.84
N HIS A 41 -4.44 0.44 -18.81
CA HIS A 41 -3.34 1.11 -18.10
C HIS A 41 -3.36 0.75 -16.61
N ILE A 42 -2.23 0.29 -16.10
CA ILE A 42 -2.04 -0.04 -14.69
C ILE A 42 -1.35 1.13 -14.00
N HIS A 43 -2.17 1.96 -13.37
CA HIS A 43 -1.69 3.08 -12.56
C HIS A 43 -1.20 2.59 -11.19
N THR A 44 0.06 2.88 -10.86
CA THR A 44 0.74 2.53 -9.61
C THR A 44 1.22 3.79 -8.86
N PRO A 45 0.31 4.67 -8.41
CA PRO A 45 0.67 5.99 -7.89
C PRO A 45 1.58 5.97 -6.66
N LEU A 46 1.65 4.83 -5.95
CA LEU A 46 2.44 4.68 -4.72
C LEU A 46 3.79 3.98 -4.96
N ILE A 47 4.10 3.54 -6.18
CA ILE A 47 5.18 2.57 -6.41
C ILE A 47 6.57 3.04 -5.95
N ALA A 48 6.84 4.33 -6.07
CA ALA A 48 8.12 4.95 -5.72
C ALA A 48 8.06 5.82 -4.46
N LEU A 49 6.92 5.84 -3.74
CA LEU A 49 6.75 6.66 -2.55
C LEU A 49 7.31 5.94 -1.31
N SER A 50 7.92 6.68 -0.39
CA SER A 50 8.18 6.18 0.96
C SER A 50 6.86 6.08 1.74
N LYS A 51 6.85 5.31 2.84
CA LYS A 51 5.66 5.24 3.70
C LYS A 51 5.23 6.60 4.26
N GLU A 52 6.19 7.45 4.63
CA GLU A 52 5.97 8.85 5.00
C GLU A 52 5.23 9.60 3.89
N ALA A 53 5.76 9.57 2.66
CA ALA A 53 5.15 10.26 1.53
C ALA A 53 3.73 9.75 1.23
N ILE A 54 3.48 8.44 1.39
CA ILE A 54 2.14 7.87 1.27
C ILE A 54 1.19 8.46 2.32
N ILE A 55 1.64 8.55 3.59
CA ILE A 55 0.84 9.08 4.70
C ILE A 55 0.52 10.56 4.48
N THR A 56 1.53 11.38 4.18
CA THR A 56 1.36 12.81 3.91
C THR A 56 0.45 13.05 2.71
N THR A 57 0.57 12.24 1.65
CA THR A 57 -0.31 12.33 0.48
C THR A 57 -1.75 11.99 0.83
N GLY A 58 -1.99 10.92 1.60
CA GLY A 58 -3.33 10.55 2.03
C GLY A 58 -3.97 11.63 2.92
N LEU A 59 -3.21 12.20 3.85
CA LEU A 59 -3.69 13.31 4.68
C LEU A 59 -4.06 14.54 3.84
N ALA A 60 -3.24 14.91 2.85
CA ALA A 60 -3.53 16.02 1.95
C ALA A 60 -4.80 15.78 1.10
N LEU A 61 -5.12 14.52 0.82
CA LEU A 61 -6.34 14.11 0.12
C LEU A 61 -7.55 13.90 1.05
N GLY A 62 -7.40 14.11 2.36
CA GLY A 62 -8.46 13.95 3.34
C GLY A 62 -8.77 12.50 3.73
N VAL A 63 -7.81 11.59 3.58
CA VAL A 63 -7.96 10.19 4.03
C VAL A 63 -8.04 10.13 5.55
N ASP A 64 -9.12 9.54 6.05
CA ASP A 64 -9.24 9.18 7.45
C ASP A 64 -8.54 7.85 7.73
N TYR A 65 -7.30 7.93 8.20
CA TYR A 65 -6.48 6.76 8.50
C TYR A 65 -7.00 5.90 9.66
N SER A 66 -7.94 6.39 10.48
CA SER A 66 -8.56 5.60 11.55
C SER A 66 -9.46 4.48 10.99
N GLN A 67 -9.93 4.64 9.75
CA GLN A 67 -10.76 3.65 9.05
C GLN A 67 -9.93 2.60 8.31
N THR A 68 -8.60 2.68 8.36
CA THR A 68 -7.70 1.80 7.62
C THR A 68 -7.10 0.71 8.51
N VAL A 69 -6.87 -0.46 7.92
CA VAL A 69 -6.25 -1.60 8.58
C VAL A 69 -4.96 -1.97 7.86
N SER A 70 -3.88 -2.16 8.62
CA SER A 70 -2.60 -2.63 8.07
C SER A 70 -2.09 -3.90 8.76
N CYS A 71 -2.44 -4.12 10.02
CA CYS A 71 -1.96 -5.26 10.81
C CYS A 71 -2.36 -6.61 10.19
N TYR A 72 -1.44 -7.57 10.21
CA TYR A 72 -1.68 -8.95 9.74
C TYR A 72 -2.35 -9.85 10.80
N GLN A 73 -2.40 -9.40 12.05
CA GLN A 73 -2.77 -10.21 13.22
C GLN A 73 -3.66 -9.38 14.14
N LEU A 74 -4.84 -8.98 13.64
CA LEU A 74 -5.82 -8.28 14.47
C LEU A 74 -6.35 -9.21 15.57
N ASP A 75 -6.70 -8.64 16.72
CA ASP A 75 -7.54 -9.35 17.68
C ASP A 75 -9.00 -9.42 17.22
N GLU A 76 -9.83 -10.12 18.00
CA GLU A 76 -11.28 -10.28 17.73
C GLU A 76 -12.07 -8.95 17.74
N PHE A 77 -11.50 -7.90 18.35
CA PHE A 77 -12.11 -6.59 18.41
C PHE A 77 -11.60 -5.65 17.31
N GLY A 78 -10.58 -6.05 16.53
CA GLY A 78 -9.94 -5.26 15.48
C GLY A 78 -8.73 -4.44 15.95
N GLY A 79 -8.18 -4.72 17.14
CA GLY A 79 -6.94 -4.15 17.65
C GLY A 79 -5.71 -4.68 16.90
N ALA A 80 -4.80 -3.79 16.50
CA ALA A 80 -3.57 -4.16 15.82
C ALA A 80 -2.54 -4.75 16.80
N CYS A 81 -1.92 -5.90 16.46
CA CYS A 81 -0.95 -6.57 17.34
C CYS A 81 0.26 -5.70 17.72
N GLY A 82 0.61 -4.71 16.89
CA GLY A 82 1.72 -3.83 17.17
C GLY A 82 3.10 -4.50 17.09
N GLU A 83 3.21 -5.69 16.50
CA GLU A 83 4.47 -6.44 16.43
C GLU A 83 4.79 -7.01 15.06
N CYS A 84 3.81 -7.25 14.18
CA CYS A 84 4.08 -7.68 12.81
C CYS A 84 4.78 -6.58 11.98
N ASP A 85 5.44 -6.98 10.89
CA ASP A 85 6.19 -6.05 10.03
C ASP A 85 5.34 -4.90 9.52
N SER A 86 4.09 -5.17 9.12
CA SER A 86 3.16 -4.13 8.68
C SER A 86 2.88 -3.08 9.79
N CYS A 87 2.77 -3.50 11.05
CA CYS A 87 2.62 -2.57 12.18
C CYS A 87 3.88 -1.74 12.40
N ARG A 88 5.08 -2.33 12.22
CA ARG A 88 6.35 -1.60 12.34
C ARG A 88 6.50 -0.55 11.24
N ILE A 89 6.27 -0.94 9.99
CA ILE A 89 6.33 -0.05 8.82
C ILE A 89 5.32 1.08 8.96
N ARG A 90 4.09 0.77 9.36
CA ARG A 90 3.05 1.78 9.56
C ARG A 90 3.47 2.83 10.59
N ARG A 91 3.85 2.42 11.81
CA ARG A 91 4.25 3.38 12.85
C ARG A 91 5.44 4.22 12.43
N ALA A 92 6.48 3.59 11.88
CA ALA A 92 7.65 4.30 11.38
C ALA A 92 7.26 5.35 10.32
N GLY A 93 6.28 5.05 9.46
CA GLY A 93 5.75 6.01 8.50
C GLY A 93 5.02 7.19 9.14
N PHE A 94 4.17 6.95 10.14
CA PHE A 94 3.46 8.02 10.85
C PHE A 94 4.42 8.89 11.68
N ASP A 95 5.36 8.25 12.36
CA ASP A 95 6.43 8.90 13.11
C ASP A 95 7.28 9.78 12.20
N ALA A 96 7.70 9.26 11.03
CA ALA A 96 8.45 10.02 10.04
C ALA A 96 7.64 11.20 9.47
N ALA A 97 6.34 11.03 9.27
CA ALA A 97 5.44 12.09 8.79
C ALA A 97 5.13 13.14 9.88
N GLY A 98 5.58 12.95 11.13
CA GLY A 98 5.34 13.87 12.24
C GLY A 98 3.88 13.98 12.64
N VAL A 99 3.07 12.95 12.38
CA VAL A 99 1.63 12.92 12.65
C VAL A 99 1.24 11.74 13.55
N PRO A 100 0.25 11.88 14.44
CA PRO A 100 -0.20 10.75 15.27
C PRO A 100 -0.75 9.60 14.43
N ASP A 101 -0.32 8.37 14.71
CA ASP A 101 -0.94 7.16 14.13
C ASP A 101 -2.29 6.90 14.82
N PRO A 102 -3.43 6.93 14.09
CA PRO A 102 -4.75 6.70 14.67
C PRO A 102 -5.05 5.21 14.94
N THR A 103 -4.10 4.30 14.69
CA THR A 103 -4.28 2.86 14.88
C THR A 103 -4.53 2.52 16.35
N ARG A 104 -5.59 1.76 16.61
CA ARG A 104 -5.84 1.14 17.92
C ARG A 104 -4.98 -0.11 18.07
N TYR A 105 -3.90 -0.01 18.83
CA TYR A 105 -3.05 -1.16 19.18
C TYR A 105 -3.60 -1.95 20.36
N ILE A 106 -3.35 -3.26 20.38
CA ILE A 106 -3.62 -4.11 21.54
C ILE A 106 -2.76 -3.59 22.71
N PRO A 107 -3.33 -3.38 23.90
CA PRO A 107 -2.56 -3.02 25.08
C PRO A 107 -1.49 -4.09 25.35
N ARG A 108 -0.25 -3.67 25.54
CA ARG A 108 0.78 -4.57 26.06
C ARG A 108 0.55 -4.74 27.55
N GLY A 109 0.42 -5.99 28.00
CA GLY A 109 0.42 -6.36 29.42
C GLY A 109 1.80 -6.20 30.05
#